data_AF-A0A367KFI2-F1
#
_entry.id   AF-A0A367KFI2-F1
#
_cell.length_a   1.000
_cell.length_b   1.000
_cell.length_c   1.000
_cell.angle_alpha   90.00
_cell.angle_beta   90.00
_cell.angle_gamma   90.00
#
_symmetry.space_group_name_H-M   'P 1'
#
loop_
_entity.id
_entity.type
_entity.pdbx_description
1 polymer ?
#
loop_
_entity_poly.entity_id
_entity_poly.type
_entity_poly.pdbx_seq_one_letter_code
_entity_poly.pdbx_strand_id
1 'polypeptide(L)'
;MLKHATTRQMLPMSDEAVEKYITLLFERSPASKRATAPLLDWYSLLTKFNEQQNYYILTQKEMDEFKCYGDMNPDLEMTPEEIIRLVYVLRDGTESLSLVTSSFYQDHESTNHPNTDTNPQQRKLKIQHNEYEIKKLIQERDKAKHQLHEYEARLTHFTKDTSERMSLLESRLEAMKIEADQQRAIVTDYKNREKERLEKIARQTMENQQLKEQLVTLESNAQAEREELQQENAKLIELIDKQKFDLDEARSHAYVDIDQQAWTDRINTLTEERDQYQQAHQHTLEELIQVQQELNDVQDKAQLLSSKFDHQHQLIMLIQNALSNDNRSFSSFLFIMSILPWLFLGYHLLIRLIQTKYGIHDPLLFLQYVDEKLYDFYST
;
A
#
# COMPACT_ATOMS: atom_id res chain seq x y z
N MET A 1 -35.45 -22.63 -20.01
CA MET A 1 -34.56 -23.77 -19.71
C MET A 1 -34.13 -23.69 -18.26
N LEU A 2 -34.50 -24.69 -17.48
CA LEU A 2 -34.23 -24.77 -16.04
C LEU A 2 -32.71 -24.81 -15.80
N LYS A 3 -32.23 -23.91 -14.94
CA LYS A 3 -30.88 -23.97 -14.40
C LYS A 3 -30.78 -25.21 -13.52
N HIS A 4 -30.05 -26.23 -13.97
CA HIS A 4 -29.61 -27.29 -13.10
C HIS A 4 -28.72 -26.68 -12.02
N ALA A 5 -29.28 -26.48 -10.83
CA ALA A 5 -28.48 -26.26 -9.63
C ALA A 5 -27.76 -27.58 -9.33
N THR A 6 -26.47 -27.62 -9.63
CA THR A 6 -25.61 -28.71 -9.20
C THR A 6 -25.58 -28.67 -7.68
N THR A 7 -26.39 -29.50 -7.03
CA THR A 7 -26.33 -29.73 -5.58
C THR A 7 -24.98 -30.35 -5.28
N ARG A 8 -23.97 -29.51 -4.99
CA ARG A 8 -22.69 -29.99 -4.49
C ARG A 8 -23.00 -30.74 -3.19
N GLN A 9 -22.76 -32.05 -3.16
CA GLN A 9 -22.82 -32.81 -1.92
C GLN A 9 -21.78 -32.23 -0.97
N MET A 10 -22.25 -31.48 0.02
CA MET A 10 -21.39 -30.99 1.09
C MET A 10 -21.13 -32.13 2.06
N LEU A 11 -19.90 -32.25 2.56
CA LEU A 11 -19.51 -33.28 3.53
C LEU A 11 -19.53 -32.73 4.95
N PRO A 12 -19.89 -33.53 5.97
CA PRO A 12 -19.80 -33.08 7.36
C PRO A 12 -18.33 -32.85 7.74
N MET A 13 -18.07 -31.74 8.44
CA MET A 13 -16.73 -31.44 8.96
C MET A 13 -16.42 -32.31 10.19
N SER A 14 -15.21 -32.86 10.29
CA SER A 14 -14.75 -33.61 11.47
C SER A 14 -14.69 -32.74 12.72
N ASP A 15 -14.87 -33.34 13.89
CA ASP A 15 -14.93 -32.63 15.18
C ASP A 15 -13.65 -31.83 15.47
N GLU A 16 -12.48 -32.41 15.23
CA GLU A 16 -11.20 -31.71 15.37
C GLU A 16 -11.07 -30.48 14.45
N ALA A 17 -11.68 -30.54 13.27
CA ALA A 17 -11.70 -29.42 12.34
C ALA A 17 -12.71 -28.35 12.78
N VAL A 18 -13.85 -28.74 13.38
CA VAL A 18 -14.84 -27.81 13.95
C VAL A 18 -14.24 -27.02 15.10
N GLU A 19 -13.54 -27.65 16.03
CA GLU A 19 -12.91 -26.97 17.18
C GLU A 19 -11.89 -25.93 16.72
N LYS A 20 -10.93 -26.36 15.89
CA LYS A 20 -9.90 -25.47 15.32
C LYS A 20 -10.55 -24.29 14.59
N TYR A 21 -11.66 -24.54 13.91
CA TYR A 21 -12.30 -23.55 13.08
C TYR A 21 -13.13 -22.55 13.87
N ILE A 22 -13.94 -23.00 14.83
CA ILE A 22 -14.73 -22.12 15.71
C ILE A 22 -13.80 -21.19 16.50
N THR A 23 -12.71 -21.73 17.04
CA THR A 23 -11.70 -20.93 17.75
C THR A 23 -11.06 -19.88 16.82
N LEU A 24 -10.61 -20.30 15.64
CA LEU A 24 -9.97 -19.39 14.68
C LEU A 24 -10.93 -18.34 14.09
N LEU A 25 -12.19 -18.71 13.87
CA LEU A 25 -13.24 -17.76 13.45
C LEU A 25 -13.51 -16.73 14.52
N PHE A 26 -13.62 -17.18 15.77
CA PHE A 26 -13.89 -16.28 16.89
C PHE A 26 -12.76 -15.30 17.11
N GLU A 27 -11.51 -15.77 17.11
CA GLU A 27 -10.30 -14.92 17.20
C GLU A 27 -10.27 -13.82 16.14
N ARG A 28 -10.75 -14.14 14.93
CA ARG A 28 -10.83 -13.18 13.81
C ARG A 28 -12.09 -12.31 13.81
N SER A 29 -13.07 -12.62 14.66
CA SER A 29 -14.29 -11.84 14.79
C SER A 29 -14.04 -10.58 15.63
N PRO A 30 -14.85 -9.51 15.48
CA PRO A 30 -14.81 -8.34 16.37
C PRO A 30 -15.06 -8.69 17.84
N ALA A 31 -15.72 -9.81 18.10
CA ALA A 31 -16.10 -10.28 19.43
C ALA A 31 -14.96 -11.00 20.17
N SER A 32 -13.84 -11.32 19.51
CA SER A 32 -12.64 -11.86 20.18
C SER A 32 -12.17 -11.01 21.35
N LYS A 33 -12.43 -9.69 21.31
CA LYS A 33 -12.08 -8.73 22.35
C LYS A 33 -12.91 -8.89 23.65
N ARG A 34 -14.06 -9.56 23.59
CA ARG A 34 -15.00 -9.70 24.72
C ARG A 34 -14.99 -11.09 25.36
N ALA A 35 -14.20 -12.03 24.83
CA ALA A 35 -14.15 -13.46 25.21
C ALA A 35 -15.46 -14.26 24.98
N THR A 36 -16.60 -13.57 24.89
CA THR A 36 -17.93 -14.11 24.53
C THR A 36 -18.48 -13.40 23.29
N ALA A 37 -19.41 -14.04 22.57
CA ALA A 37 -20.26 -13.37 21.58
C ALA A 37 -21.74 -13.74 21.76
N PRO A 38 -22.67 -12.84 21.41
CA PRO A 38 -24.09 -13.14 21.36
C PRO A 38 -24.39 -14.33 20.44
N LEU A 39 -25.38 -15.15 20.80
CA LEU A 39 -25.74 -16.33 20.01
C LEU A 39 -26.12 -16.01 18.56
N LEU A 40 -26.69 -14.83 18.32
CA LEU A 40 -27.05 -14.36 16.98
C LEU A 40 -25.82 -14.12 16.09
N ASP A 41 -24.74 -13.59 16.67
CA ASP A 41 -23.48 -13.40 15.95
C ASP A 41 -22.88 -14.75 15.58
N TRP A 42 -22.91 -15.72 16.50
CA TRP A 42 -22.52 -17.11 16.24
C TRP A 42 -23.33 -17.77 15.13
N TYR A 43 -24.65 -17.62 15.14
CA TYR A 43 -25.53 -18.10 14.07
C TYR A 43 -25.12 -17.52 12.70
N SER A 44 -24.86 -16.21 12.65
CA SER A 44 -24.46 -15.53 11.42
C SER A 44 -23.09 -16.03 10.89
N LEU A 45 -22.16 -16.34 11.80
CA LEU A 45 -20.83 -16.86 11.45
C LEU A 45 -20.92 -18.28 10.90
N LEU A 46 -21.68 -19.16 11.56
CA LEU A 46 -21.89 -20.55 11.12
C LEU A 46 -22.64 -20.61 9.78
N THR A 47 -23.62 -19.73 9.55
CA THR A 47 -24.35 -19.65 8.28
C THR A 47 -23.44 -19.24 7.12
N LYS A 48 -22.68 -18.15 7.28
CA LYS A 48 -21.72 -17.70 6.27
C LYS A 48 -20.69 -18.77 5.93
N PHE A 49 -20.30 -19.58 6.91
CA PHE A 49 -19.38 -20.68 6.67
C PHE A 49 -19.99 -21.79 5.82
N ASN A 50 -21.18 -22.27 6.19
CA ASN A 50 -21.90 -23.30 5.45
C ASN A 50 -22.13 -22.88 3.98
N GLU A 51 -22.21 -21.58 3.67
CA GLU A 51 -22.34 -21.09 2.28
C GLU A 51 -21.00 -21.03 1.50
N GLN A 52 -19.88 -20.84 2.19
CA GLN A 52 -18.58 -20.54 1.55
C GLN A 52 -17.69 -21.76 1.30
N GLN A 53 -17.97 -22.90 1.92
CA GLN A 53 -17.13 -24.10 1.84
C GLN A 53 -17.87 -25.32 1.28
N ASN A 54 -17.12 -26.33 0.81
CA ASN A 54 -17.70 -27.62 0.43
C ASN A 54 -18.02 -28.53 1.65
N TYR A 55 -17.93 -28.00 2.87
CA TYR A 55 -18.18 -28.72 4.13
C TYR A 55 -19.21 -27.95 4.96
N TYR A 56 -20.04 -28.67 5.72
CA TYR A 56 -20.98 -28.07 6.67
C TYR A 56 -20.59 -28.40 8.12
N ILE A 57 -20.77 -27.41 9.01
CA ILE A 57 -20.60 -27.61 10.46
C ILE A 57 -21.90 -28.19 11.03
N LEU A 58 -23.03 -27.57 10.73
CA LEU A 58 -24.37 -28.03 11.09
C LEU A 58 -25.19 -28.23 9.81
N THR A 59 -26.07 -29.24 9.79
CA THR A 59 -27.07 -29.39 8.73
C THR A 59 -28.06 -28.23 8.76
N GLN A 60 -28.83 -28.02 7.68
CA GLN A 60 -29.85 -26.96 7.66
C GLN A 60 -30.86 -27.11 8.81
N LYS A 61 -31.23 -28.35 9.14
CA LYS A 61 -32.14 -28.65 10.25
C LYS A 61 -31.53 -28.27 11.60
N GLU A 62 -30.27 -28.63 11.83
CA GLU A 62 -29.54 -28.26 13.06
C GLU A 62 -29.32 -26.75 13.17
N MET A 63 -29.12 -26.06 12.04
CA MET A 63 -29.03 -24.59 12.01
C MET A 63 -30.36 -23.94 12.39
N ASP A 64 -31.50 -24.50 11.97
CA ASP A 64 -32.82 -24.00 12.36
C ASP A 64 -33.08 -24.24 13.87
N GLU A 65 -32.64 -25.38 14.42
CA GLU A 65 -32.70 -25.66 15.86
C GLU A 65 -31.81 -24.71 16.68
N PHE A 66 -30.58 -24.43 16.20
CA PHE A 66 -29.68 -23.44 16.79
C PHE A 66 -30.32 -22.05 16.81
N LYS A 67 -30.97 -21.65 15.72
CA LYS A 67 -31.65 -20.36 15.63
C LYS A 67 -32.81 -20.27 16.63
N CYS A 68 -33.65 -21.31 16.71
CA CYS A 68 -34.74 -21.35 17.68
C CYS A 68 -34.23 -21.23 19.12
N TYR A 69 -33.11 -21.87 19.45
CA TYR A 69 -32.50 -21.73 20.78
C TYR A 69 -32.00 -20.29 21.05
N GLY A 70 -31.44 -19.62 20.03
CA GLY A 70 -31.04 -18.22 20.10
C GLY A 70 -32.20 -17.25 20.24
N ASP A 71 -33.29 -17.49 19.51
CA ASP A 71 -34.50 -16.67 19.60
C ASP A 71 -35.16 -16.77 20.98
N MET A 72 -35.02 -17.92 21.67
CA MET A 72 -35.48 -18.11 23.05
C MET A 72 -34.56 -17.47 24.10
N ASN A 73 -33.30 -17.21 23.75
CA ASN A 73 -32.27 -16.69 24.66
C ASN A 73 -31.49 -15.53 24.01
N PRO A 74 -32.14 -14.38 23.72
CA PRO A 74 -31.55 -13.30 22.92
C PRO A 74 -30.36 -12.61 23.59
N ASP A 75 -30.31 -12.62 24.92
CA ASP A 75 -29.24 -12.00 25.73
C ASP A 75 -28.11 -13.00 26.07
N LEU A 76 -28.18 -14.25 25.57
CA LEU A 76 -27.18 -15.26 25.87
C LEU A 76 -25.91 -15.01 25.04
N GLU A 77 -24.83 -14.73 25.75
CA GLU A 77 -23.48 -14.71 25.19
C GLU A 77 -22.74 -16.00 25.55
N MET A 78 -21.98 -16.54 24.60
CA MET A 78 -21.25 -17.80 24.79
C MET A 78 -19.79 -17.66 24.34
N THR A 79 -18.89 -18.38 25.02
CA THR A 79 -17.49 -18.54 24.60
C THR A 79 -17.38 -19.52 23.43
N PRO A 80 -16.23 -19.55 22.71
CA PRO A 80 -16.00 -20.55 21.66
C PRO A 80 -16.16 -21.99 22.13
N GLU A 81 -15.69 -22.30 23.34
CA GLU A 81 -15.78 -23.65 23.92
C GLU A 81 -17.23 -24.04 24.22
N GLU A 82 -18.03 -23.08 24.70
CA GLU A 82 -19.46 -23.29 24.96
C GLU A 82 -20.24 -23.51 23.66
N ILE A 83 -19.88 -22.81 22.58
CA ILE A 83 -20.46 -23.02 21.25
C ILE A 83 -20.03 -24.34 20.64
N ILE A 84 -18.78 -24.76 20.78
CA ILE A 84 -18.31 -26.09 20.35
C ILE A 84 -19.16 -27.18 21.02
N ARG A 85 -19.39 -27.08 22.33
CA ARG A 85 -20.24 -28.02 23.06
C ARG A 85 -21.68 -28.00 22.55
N LEU A 86 -22.25 -26.82 22.31
CA LEU A 86 -23.59 -26.68 21.76
C LEU A 86 -23.70 -27.31 20.36
N VAL A 87 -22.68 -27.14 19.51
CA VAL A 87 -22.59 -27.76 18.19
C VAL A 87 -22.54 -29.28 18.30
N TYR A 88 -21.79 -29.84 19.23
CA TYR A 88 -21.77 -31.30 19.46
C TYR A 88 -23.11 -31.84 19.96
N VAL A 89 -23.76 -31.14 20.88
CA VAL A 89 -25.11 -31.52 21.35
C VAL A 89 -26.11 -31.56 20.18
N LEU A 90 -26.03 -30.58 19.27
CA LEU A 90 -26.90 -30.53 18.08
C LEU A 90 -26.57 -31.63 17.06
N ARG A 91 -25.28 -31.98 16.89
CA ARG A 91 -24.84 -33.05 15.98
C ARG A 91 -25.18 -34.46 16.48
N ASP A 92 -24.97 -34.70 17.76
CA ASP A 92 -25.14 -36.02 18.37
C ASP A 92 -26.60 -36.31 18.74
N GLY A 93 -27.46 -35.29 18.75
CA GLY A 93 -28.91 -35.42 18.98
C GLY A 93 -29.27 -35.94 20.38
N THR A 94 -28.30 -36.00 21.30
CA THR A 94 -28.45 -36.50 22.65
C THR A 94 -28.42 -35.34 23.65
N GLU A 95 -29.59 -35.10 24.26
CA GLU A 95 -29.88 -34.25 25.42
C GLU A 95 -30.49 -32.86 25.15
N SER A 96 -31.70 -32.69 25.72
CA SER A 96 -32.51 -31.47 25.76
C SER A 96 -31.75 -30.31 26.42
N LEU A 97 -31.75 -29.14 25.76
CA LEU A 97 -31.11 -27.86 26.13
C LEU A 97 -31.62 -27.20 27.43
N SER A 98 -32.26 -27.94 28.33
CA SER A 98 -33.04 -27.40 29.45
C SER A 98 -32.34 -27.39 30.82
N LEU A 99 -31.03 -27.65 30.92
CA LEU A 99 -30.39 -27.93 32.23
C LEU A 99 -29.26 -27.01 32.68
N VAL A 100 -29.03 -25.86 32.03
CA VAL A 100 -27.99 -24.92 32.45
C VAL A 100 -28.61 -23.56 32.71
N THR A 101 -29.18 -23.37 33.92
CA THR A 101 -29.26 -22.12 34.71
C THR A 101 -30.51 -22.06 35.61
N SER A 102 -30.42 -22.54 36.86
CA SER A 102 -31.15 -21.95 38.01
C SER A 102 -30.94 -22.75 39.29
N SER A 103 -30.36 -22.13 40.33
CA SER A 103 -30.91 -22.09 41.70
C SER A 103 -29.80 -21.66 42.66
N PHE A 104 -29.88 -20.49 43.29
CA PHE A 104 -29.28 -20.22 44.60
C PHE A 104 -29.68 -18.81 45.06
N TYR A 105 -30.94 -18.61 45.45
CA TYR A 105 -31.34 -17.64 46.48
C TYR A 105 -32.71 -18.06 47.01
N GLN A 106 -32.73 -18.59 48.24
CA GLN A 106 -33.95 -18.86 48.98
C GLN A 106 -33.70 -18.39 50.41
N ASP A 107 -34.03 -17.11 50.65
CA ASP A 107 -34.05 -16.49 51.97
C ASP A 107 -35.17 -17.12 52.80
N HIS A 108 -34.83 -17.66 53.96
CA HIS A 108 -35.77 -18.00 55.01
C HIS A 108 -35.62 -16.97 56.13
N GLU A 109 -36.53 -15.99 56.19
CA GLU A 109 -36.70 -15.13 57.35
C GLU A 109 -37.26 -15.93 58.53
N SER A 110 -36.60 -15.76 59.68
CA SER A 110 -36.91 -16.34 60.98
C SER A 110 -37.77 -15.36 61.79
N THR A 111 -38.93 -15.80 62.29
CA THR A 111 -39.67 -15.10 63.35
C THR A 111 -40.19 -16.10 64.38
N ASN A 112 -39.56 -16.14 65.56
CA ASN A 112 -40.15 -16.70 66.78
C ASN A 112 -39.78 -15.81 67.97
N HIS A 113 -40.81 -15.26 68.61
CA HIS A 113 -40.74 -14.51 69.88
C HIS A 113 -40.74 -15.47 71.09
N PRO A 114 -40.10 -15.13 72.23
CA PRO A 114 -40.22 -15.93 73.44
C PRO A 114 -41.38 -15.46 74.33
N ASN A 115 -42.10 -16.43 74.91
CA ASN A 115 -43.11 -16.24 75.95
C ASN A 115 -42.48 -15.84 77.30
N THR A 116 -43.12 -14.89 77.97
CA THR A 116 -42.85 -14.45 79.34
C THR A 116 -43.66 -15.27 80.34
N ASP A 117 -42.97 -15.94 81.27
CA ASP A 117 -43.53 -16.32 82.58
C ASP A 117 -42.51 -16.00 83.69
N THR A 118 -42.92 -15.13 84.61
CA THR A 118 -42.08 -14.56 85.68
C THR A 118 -42.36 -15.18 87.04
N ASN A 119 -41.34 -15.79 87.67
CA ASN A 119 -41.33 -16.23 89.07
C ASN A 119 -40.30 -15.38 89.89
N PRO A 120 -40.61 -14.83 91.09
CA PRO A 120 -39.80 -13.75 91.70
C PRO A 120 -38.48 -14.16 92.38
N GLN A 121 -38.20 -15.44 92.65
CA GLN A 121 -36.94 -15.85 93.29
C GLN A 121 -35.77 -16.07 92.32
N GLN A 122 -36.00 -16.12 91.00
CA GLN A 122 -34.92 -16.18 90.00
C GLN A 122 -34.31 -14.81 89.65
N ARG A 123 -34.89 -13.69 90.13
CA ARG A 123 -34.52 -12.34 89.68
C ARG A 123 -33.09 -11.90 90.09
N LYS A 124 -32.57 -12.28 91.27
CA LYS A 124 -31.21 -11.85 91.66
C LYS A 124 -30.07 -12.56 90.91
N LEU A 125 -30.26 -13.83 90.53
CA LEU A 125 -29.32 -14.58 89.68
C LEU A 125 -29.49 -14.25 88.18
N LYS A 126 -30.73 -14.00 87.72
CA LYS A 126 -31.00 -13.52 86.34
C LYS A 126 -30.48 -12.11 86.07
N ILE A 127 -30.50 -11.19 87.04
CA ILE A 127 -29.99 -9.82 86.82
C ILE A 127 -28.46 -9.82 86.61
N GLN A 128 -27.68 -10.58 87.40
CA GLN A 128 -26.24 -10.70 87.19
C GLN A 128 -25.89 -11.48 85.90
N HIS A 129 -26.64 -12.53 85.57
CA HIS A 129 -26.46 -13.27 84.32
C HIS A 129 -26.79 -12.40 83.09
N ASN A 130 -27.89 -11.63 83.15
CA ASN A 130 -28.26 -10.67 82.12
C ASN A 130 -27.24 -9.54 81.97
N GLU A 131 -26.63 -9.07 83.06
CA GLU A 131 -25.61 -8.00 82.98
C GLU A 131 -24.32 -8.48 82.30
N TYR A 132 -23.95 -9.76 82.52
CA TYR A 132 -22.86 -10.42 81.80
C TYR A 132 -23.20 -10.66 80.32
N GLU A 133 -24.41 -11.13 80.02
CA GLU A 133 -24.88 -11.29 78.63
C GLU A 133 -24.94 -9.95 77.89
N ILE A 134 -25.44 -8.88 78.51
CA ILE A 134 -25.49 -7.55 77.90
C ILE A 134 -24.07 -7.06 77.57
N LYS A 135 -23.10 -7.25 78.48
CA LYS A 135 -21.70 -6.91 78.20
C LYS A 135 -21.11 -7.72 77.05
N LYS A 136 -21.41 -9.03 77.00
CA LYS A 136 -20.99 -9.91 75.90
C LYS A 136 -21.60 -9.47 74.57
N LEU A 137 -22.89 -9.17 74.53
CA LEU A 137 -23.61 -8.68 73.34
C LEU A 137 -23.09 -7.32 72.87
N ILE A 138 -22.76 -6.40 73.79
CA ILE A 138 -22.13 -5.12 73.45
C ILE A 138 -20.76 -5.37 72.80
N GLN A 139 -19.96 -6.27 73.36
CA GLN A 139 -18.65 -6.63 72.81
C GLN A 139 -18.77 -7.30 71.43
N GLU A 140 -19.76 -8.18 71.23
CA GLU A 140 -20.04 -8.80 69.94
C GLU A 140 -20.53 -7.79 68.91
N ARG A 141 -21.40 -6.84 69.30
CA ARG A 141 -21.83 -5.72 68.45
C ARG A 141 -20.64 -4.86 68.03
N ASP A 142 -19.74 -4.53 68.95
CA ASP A 142 -18.58 -3.70 68.65
C ASP A 142 -17.59 -4.43 67.74
N LYS A 143 -17.41 -5.75 67.93
CA LYS A 143 -16.65 -6.61 67.00
C LYS A 143 -17.29 -6.64 65.61
N ALA A 144 -18.61 -6.85 65.53
CA ALA A 144 -19.34 -6.87 64.26
C ALA A 144 -19.26 -5.52 63.55
N LYS A 145 -19.37 -4.40 64.29
CA LYS A 145 -19.21 -3.06 63.73
C LYS A 145 -17.80 -2.83 63.19
N HIS A 146 -16.78 -3.32 63.89
CA HIS A 146 -15.40 -3.20 63.42
C HIS A 146 -15.16 -4.03 62.15
N GLN A 147 -15.68 -5.26 62.11
CA GLN A 147 -15.64 -6.10 60.91
C GLN A 147 -16.37 -5.47 59.73
N LEU A 148 -17.55 -4.88 59.97
CA LEU A 148 -18.32 -4.18 58.93
C LEU A 148 -17.51 -3.01 58.35
N HIS A 149 -16.88 -2.21 59.21
CA HIS A 149 -16.04 -1.11 58.74
C HIS A 149 -14.82 -1.59 57.94
N GLU A 150 -14.23 -2.72 58.33
CA GLU A 150 -13.13 -3.36 57.59
C GLU A 150 -13.60 -3.87 56.22
N TYR A 151 -14.77 -4.49 56.14
CA TYR A 151 -15.36 -4.91 54.87
C TYR A 151 -15.69 -3.73 53.96
N GLU A 152 -16.24 -2.63 54.49
CA GLU A 152 -16.47 -1.40 53.73
C GLU A 152 -15.17 -0.80 53.18
N ALA A 153 -14.10 -0.77 53.98
CA ALA A 153 -12.79 -0.30 53.54
C ALA A 153 -12.21 -1.19 52.42
N ARG A 154 -12.36 -2.52 52.53
CA ARG A 154 -11.95 -3.45 51.46
C ARG A 154 -12.79 -3.27 50.20
N LEU A 155 -14.10 -3.05 50.33
CA LEU A 155 -15.01 -2.87 49.19
C LEU A 155 -14.70 -1.58 48.43
N THR A 156 -14.46 -0.48 49.14
CA THR A 156 -14.08 0.81 48.53
C THR A 156 -12.72 0.72 47.83
N HIS A 157 -11.73 0.07 48.44
CA HIS A 157 -10.45 -0.18 47.78
C HIS A 157 -10.61 -1.03 46.51
N PHE A 158 -11.35 -2.13 46.59
CA PHE A 158 -11.60 -3.00 45.43
C PHE A 158 -12.36 -2.27 44.31
N THR A 159 -13.36 -1.47 44.67
CA THR A 159 -14.12 -0.65 43.70
C THR A 159 -13.22 0.38 43.01
N LYS A 160 -12.31 1.01 43.76
CA LYS A 160 -11.33 1.94 43.20
C LYS A 160 -10.36 1.25 42.24
N ASP A 161 -9.75 0.14 42.66
CA ASP A 161 -8.79 -0.62 41.84
C ASP A 161 -9.43 -1.16 40.55
N THR A 162 -10.65 -1.70 40.66
CA THR A 162 -11.41 -2.15 39.48
C THR A 162 -11.78 -1.00 38.55
N SER A 163 -12.17 0.16 39.08
CA SER A 163 -12.44 1.36 38.27
C SER A 163 -11.19 1.87 37.54
N GLU A 164 -10.03 1.91 38.21
CA GLU A 164 -8.77 2.32 37.59
C GLU A 164 -8.35 1.35 36.49
N ARG A 165 -8.49 0.04 36.73
CA ARG A 165 -8.22 -1.00 35.73
C ARG A 165 -9.18 -0.92 34.54
N MET A 166 -10.46 -0.64 34.75
CA MET A 166 -11.43 -0.43 33.67
C MET A 166 -11.04 0.78 32.82
N SER A 167 -10.72 1.92 33.45
CA SER A 167 -10.29 3.12 32.73
C SER A 167 -9.02 2.89 31.89
N LEU A 168 -8.05 2.15 32.42
CA LEU A 168 -6.85 1.77 31.66
C LEU A 168 -7.18 0.89 30.45
N LEU A 169 -8.10 -0.07 30.61
CA LEU A 169 -8.53 -0.94 29.52
C LEU A 169 -9.30 -0.17 28.44
N GLU A 170 -10.16 0.77 28.83
CA GLU A 170 -10.87 1.67 27.91
C GLU A 170 -9.89 2.52 27.10
N SER A 171 -8.92 3.15 27.78
CA SER A 171 -7.87 3.94 27.13
C SER A 171 -7.06 3.10 26.14
N ARG A 172 -6.70 1.86 26.52
CA ARG A 172 -5.99 0.94 25.62
C ARG A 172 -6.86 0.50 24.44
N LEU A 173 -8.15 0.30 24.63
CA LEU A 173 -9.09 -0.07 23.57
C LEU A 173 -9.25 1.09 22.57
N GLU A 174 -9.33 2.32 23.05
CA GLU A 174 -9.37 3.52 22.21
C GLU A 174 -8.08 3.69 21.41
N ALA A 175 -6.91 3.53 22.04
CA ALA A 175 -5.63 3.56 21.33
C ALA A 175 -5.55 2.50 20.22
N MET A 176 -5.96 1.26 20.51
CA MET A 176 -6.01 0.19 19.50
C MET A 176 -7.01 0.49 18.37
N LYS A 177 -8.12 1.17 18.66
CA LYS A 177 -9.09 1.57 17.64
C LYS A 177 -8.50 2.60 16.70
N ILE A 178 -7.82 3.62 17.24
CA ILE A 178 -7.13 4.65 16.46
C ILE A 178 -6.06 4.00 15.57
N GLU A 179 -5.26 3.08 16.12
CA GLU A 179 -4.24 2.36 15.35
C GLU A 179 -4.85 1.51 14.23
N ALA A 180 -5.96 0.79 14.50
CA ALA A 180 -6.66 0.01 13.48
C ALA A 180 -7.21 0.89 12.35
N ASP A 181 -7.73 2.08 12.67
CA ASP A 181 -8.22 3.02 11.66
C ASP A 181 -7.07 3.64 10.85
N GLN A 182 -5.91 3.91 11.47
CA GLN A 182 -4.70 4.32 10.75
C GLN A 182 -4.21 3.23 9.79
N GLN A 183 -4.16 1.96 10.25
CA GLN A 183 -3.77 0.84 9.39
C GLN A 183 -4.74 0.66 8.21
N ARG A 184 -6.06 0.81 8.43
CA ARG A 184 -7.06 0.79 7.36
C ARG A 184 -6.84 1.90 6.34
N ALA A 185 -6.49 3.11 6.78
CA ALA A 185 -6.18 4.22 5.89
C ALA A 185 -4.96 3.91 5.02
N ILE A 186 -3.88 3.38 5.62
CA ILE A 186 -2.66 2.99 4.89
C ILE A 186 -2.95 1.91 3.84
N VAL A 187 -3.70 0.86 4.22
CA VAL A 187 -4.06 -0.23 3.28
C VAL A 187 -4.91 0.29 2.13
N THR A 188 -5.84 1.21 2.41
CA THR A 188 -6.70 1.82 1.37
C THR A 188 -5.89 2.68 0.41
N ASP A 189 -4.95 3.48 0.93
CA ASP A 189 -4.03 4.29 0.10
C ASP A 189 -3.15 3.39 -0.78
N TYR A 190 -2.55 2.33 -0.21
CA TYR A 190 -1.76 1.37 -0.99
C TYR A 190 -2.57 0.72 -2.11
N LYS A 191 -3.81 0.30 -1.81
CA LYS A 191 -4.73 -0.28 -2.79
C LYS A 191 -5.06 0.70 -3.92
N ASN A 192 -5.26 1.99 -3.59
CA ASN A 192 -5.55 3.01 -4.59
C ASN A 192 -4.32 3.30 -5.48
N ARG A 193 -3.12 3.39 -4.90
CA ARG A 193 -1.87 3.57 -5.65
C ARG A 193 -1.59 2.40 -6.59
N GLU A 194 -1.80 1.17 -6.12
CA GLU A 194 -1.61 -0.01 -6.96
C GLU A 194 -2.64 -0.07 -8.10
N LYS A 195 -3.89 0.31 -7.83
CA LYS A 195 -4.92 0.44 -8.87
C LYS A 195 -4.51 1.45 -9.95
N GLU A 196 -4.03 2.64 -9.56
CA GLU A 196 -3.55 3.66 -10.49
C GLU A 196 -2.36 3.17 -11.32
N ARG A 197 -1.43 2.44 -10.69
CA ARG A 197 -0.28 1.82 -11.38
C ARG A 197 -0.75 0.82 -12.44
N LEU A 198 -1.70 -0.05 -12.11
CA LEU A 198 -2.24 -1.04 -13.05
C LEU A 198 -2.99 -0.35 -14.21
N GLU A 199 -3.77 0.69 -13.93
CA GLU A 199 -4.43 1.49 -14.97
C GLU A 199 -3.42 2.15 -15.92
N LYS A 200 -2.30 2.68 -15.39
CA LYS A 200 -1.22 3.25 -16.21
C LYS A 200 -0.59 2.20 -17.12
N ILE A 201 -0.31 1.00 -16.61
CA ILE A 201 0.24 -0.11 -17.39
C ILE A 201 -0.75 -0.53 -18.49
N ALA A 202 -2.04 -0.63 -18.17
CA ALA A 202 -3.08 -0.97 -19.15
C ALA A 202 -3.14 0.05 -20.29
N ARG A 203 -3.09 1.36 -19.99
CA ARG A 203 -3.07 2.42 -21.02
C ARG A 203 -1.84 2.32 -21.91
N GLN A 204 -0.65 2.18 -21.33
CA GLN A 204 0.59 2.04 -22.10
C GLN A 204 0.58 0.78 -22.98
N THR A 205 -0.01 -0.31 -22.49
CA THR A 205 -0.13 -1.55 -23.27
C THR A 205 -1.04 -1.35 -24.48
N MET A 206 -2.17 -0.66 -24.30
CA MET A 206 -3.07 -0.32 -25.43
C MET A 206 -2.39 0.61 -26.44
N GLU A 207 -1.67 1.63 -25.97
CA GLU A 207 -0.94 2.56 -26.85
C GLU A 207 0.15 1.85 -27.65
N ASN A 208 0.93 0.98 -27.00
CA ASN A 208 1.93 0.16 -27.66
C ASN A 208 1.31 -0.79 -28.70
N GLN A 209 0.13 -1.34 -28.43
CA GLN A 209 -0.58 -2.19 -29.37
C GLN A 209 -1.04 -1.39 -30.60
N GLN A 210 -1.59 -0.18 -30.40
CA GLN A 210 -1.97 0.72 -31.49
C GLN A 210 -0.76 1.15 -32.34
N LEU A 211 0.36 1.50 -31.70
CA LEU A 211 1.60 1.83 -32.41
C LEU A 211 2.12 0.65 -33.23
N LYS A 212 2.03 -0.57 -32.68
CA LYS A 212 2.43 -1.79 -33.40
C LYS A 212 1.54 -2.04 -34.62
N GLU A 213 0.22 -1.86 -34.49
CA GLU A 213 -0.71 -1.97 -35.61
C GLU A 213 -0.41 -0.92 -36.69
N GLN A 214 -0.13 0.33 -36.30
CA GLN A 214 0.28 1.38 -37.24
C GLN A 214 1.58 1.05 -37.97
N LEU A 215 2.60 0.55 -37.25
CA LEU A 215 3.86 0.13 -37.86
C LEU A 215 3.66 -0.97 -38.90
N VAL A 216 2.85 -1.98 -38.60
CA VAL A 216 2.54 -3.07 -39.55
C VAL A 216 1.85 -2.51 -40.81
N THR A 217 0.92 -1.55 -40.65
CA THR A 217 0.27 -0.94 -41.82
C THR A 217 1.23 -0.10 -42.66
N LEU A 218 2.14 0.65 -42.03
CA LEU A 218 3.16 1.45 -42.72
C LEU A 218 4.15 0.56 -43.47
N GLU A 219 4.61 -0.54 -42.85
CA GLU A 219 5.49 -1.52 -43.50
C GLU A 219 4.82 -2.16 -44.71
N SER A 220 3.54 -2.55 -44.58
CA SER A 220 2.78 -3.12 -45.70
C SER A 220 2.65 -2.13 -46.86
N ASN A 221 2.39 -0.85 -46.57
CA ASN A 221 2.28 0.19 -47.61
C ASN A 221 3.63 0.45 -48.29
N ALA A 222 4.70 0.55 -47.51
CA ALA A 222 6.05 0.75 -48.04
C ALA A 222 6.51 -0.44 -48.90
N GLN A 223 6.10 -1.66 -48.54
CA GLN A 223 6.39 -2.84 -49.35
C GLN A 223 5.61 -2.84 -50.68
N ALA A 224 4.34 -2.47 -50.67
CA ALA A 224 3.55 -2.33 -51.89
C ALA A 224 4.16 -1.27 -52.84
N GLU A 225 4.58 -0.12 -52.31
CA GLU A 225 5.24 0.92 -53.10
C GLU A 225 6.57 0.45 -53.70
N ARG A 226 7.37 -0.31 -52.93
CA ARG A 226 8.60 -0.94 -53.45
C ARG A 226 8.32 -1.92 -54.58
N GLU A 227 7.26 -2.73 -54.47
CA GLU A 227 6.87 -3.68 -55.52
C GLU A 227 6.42 -2.94 -56.79
N GLU A 228 5.67 -1.84 -56.65
CA GLU A 228 5.26 -1.00 -57.78
C GLU A 228 6.48 -0.37 -58.48
N LEU A 229 7.40 0.22 -57.72
CA LEU A 229 8.65 0.79 -58.25
C LEU A 229 9.54 -0.28 -58.91
N GLN A 230 9.57 -1.50 -58.37
CA GLN A 230 10.29 -2.62 -59.00
C GLN A 230 9.66 -3.03 -60.33
N GLN A 231 8.32 -3.07 -60.41
CA GLN A 231 7.61 -3.34 -61.66
C GLN A 231 7.84 -2.25 -62.70
N GLU A 232 7.83 -0.98 -62.30
CA GLU A 232 8.12 0.14 -63.20
C GLU A 232 9.56 0.10 -63.71
N ASN A 233 10.54 -0.13 -62.82
CA ASN A 233 11.93 -0.30 -63.21
C ASN A 233 12.12 -1.47 -64.19
N ALA A 234 11.44 -2.60 -63.97
CA ALA A 234 11.49 -3.74 -64.90
C ALA A 234 10.97 -3.36 -66.30
N LYS A 235 9.86 -2.60 -66.38
CA LYS A 235 9.32 -2.09 -67.65
C LYS A 235 10.28 -1.12 -68.34
N LEU A 236 10.93 -0.25 -67.58
CA LEU A 236 11.91 0.70 -68.12
C LEU A 236 13.15 -0.03 -68.67
N ILE A 237 13.63 -1.07 -67.98
CA ILE A 237 14.73 -1.91 -68.46
C ILE A 237 14.33 -2.61 -69.77
N GLU A 238 13.14 -3.22 -69.83
CA GLU A 238 12.62 -3.86 -71.05
C GLU A 238 12.54 -2.87 -72.22
N LEU A 239 12.08 -1.65 -71.96
CA LEU A 239 12.02 -0.58 -72.96
C LEU A 239 13.41 -0.17 -73.45
N ILE A 240 14.38 -0.02 -72.54
CA ILE A 240 15.78 0.30 -72.88
C ILE A 240 16.38 -0.81 -73.74
N ASP A 241 16.19 -2.07 -73.37
CA ASP A 241 16.74 -3.21 -74.12
C ASP A 241 16.13 -3.30 -75.52
N LYS A 242 14.83 -3.03 -75.65
CA LYS A 242 14.17 -2.92 -76.97
C LYS A 242 14.76 -1.78 -77.81
N GLN A 243 14.90 -0.59 -77.23
CA GLN A 243 15.47 0.57 -77.94
C GLN A 243 16.92 0.32 -78.37
N LYS A 244 17.71 -0.36 -77.54
CA LYS A 244 19.08 -0.79 -77.89
C LYS A 244 19.07 -1.77 -79.06
N PHE A 245 18.19 -2.76 -79.03
CA PHE A 245 18.03 -3.71 -80.14
C PHE A 245 17.68 -2.99 -81.45
N ASP A 246 16.67 -2.10 -81.43
CA ASP A 246 16.25 -1.32 -82.60
C ASP A 246 17.39 -0.43 -83.12
N LEU A 247 18.18 0.18 -82.22
CA LEU A 247 19.36 0.99 -82.55
C LEU A 247 20.48 0.17 -83.18
N ASP A 248 20.75 -1.03 -82.65
CA ASP A 248 21.79 -1.91 -83.18
C ASP A 248 21.38 -2.48 -84.54
N GLU A 249 20.11 -2.81 -84.75
CA GLU A 249 19.56 -3.17 -86.06
C GLU A 249 19.71 -2.02 -87.06
N ALA A 250 19.30 -0.80 -86.69
CA ALA A 250 19.46 0.39 -87.52
C ALA A 250 20.93 0.71 -87.85
N ARG A 251 21.84 0.54 -86.88
CA ARG A 251 23.29 0.68 -87.08
C ARG A 251 23.83 -0.37 -88.03
N SER A 252 23.41 -1.62 -87.89
CA SER A 252 23.83 -2.69 -88.80
C SER A 252 23.48 -2.39 -90.26
N HIS A 253 22.37 -1.67 -90.50
CA HIS A 253 21.97 -1.19 -91.82
C HIS A 253 22.69 0.10 -92.28
N ALA A 254 23.20 0.90 -91.34
CA ALA A 254 23.87 2.19 -91.62
C ALA A 254 25.39 2.07 -91.85
N TYR A 255 26.01 0.91 -91.57
CA TYR A 255 27.43 0.67 -91.87
C TYR A 255 27.68 0.30 -93.35
N VAL A 256 27.22 1.16 -94.25
CA VAL A 256 27.72 1.27 -95.62
C VAL A 256 28.17 2.72 -95.80
N ASP A 257 29.48 2.92 -95.84
CA ASP A 257 30.20 4.18 -96.05
C ASP A 257 30.05 5.28 -94.99
N ILE A 258 30.76 5.14 -93.86
CA ILE A 258 31.15 6.31 -93.06
C ILE A 258 32.62 6.19 -92.64
N ASP A 259 33.34 7.30 -92.83
CA ASP A 259 34.74 7.54 -92.51
C ASP A 259 35.08 7.08 -91.07
N GLN A 260 35.77 5.95 -90.99
CA GLN A 260 35.97 5.15 -89.79
C GLN A 260 36.76 5.91 -88.71
N GLN A 261 37.57 6.89 -89.12
CA GLN A 261 38.43 7.68 -88.24
C GLN A 261 37.61 8.61 -87.32
N ALA A 262 36.66 9.37 -87.87
CA ALA A 262 35.84 10.33 -87.11
C ALA A 262 34.92 9.64 -86.09
N TRP A 263 34.44 8.43 -86.42
CA TRP A 263 33.67 7.60 -85.49
C TRP A 263 34.52 7.09 -84.33
N THR A 264 35.76 6.70 -84.61
CA THR A 264 36.69 6.23 -83.57
C THR A 264 37.02 7.36 -82.59
N ASP A 265 37.27 8.57 -83.09
CA ASP A 265 37.52 9.76 -82.26
C ASP A 265 36.28 10.15 -81.43
N ARG A 266 35.07 9.99 -81.99
CA ARG A 266 33.82 10.21 -81.26
C ARG A 266 33.58 9.17 -80.16
N ILE A 267 33.94 7.91 -80.40
CA ILE A 267 33.85 6.86 -79.37
C ILE A 267 34.86 7.12 -78.25
N ASN A 268 36.08 7.53 -78.59
CA ASN A 268 37.10 7.84 -77.58
C ASN A 268 36.68 9.02 -76.69
N THR A 269 36.16 10.10 -77.27
CA THR A 269 35.64 11.25 -76.51
C THR A 269 34.46 10.87 -75.60
N LEU A 270 33.51 10.06 -76.10
CA LEU A 270 32.40 9.57 -75.26
C LEU A 270 32.88 8.62 -74.14
N THR A 271 33.96 7.88 -74.38
CA THR A 271 34.56 7.00 -73.37
C THR A 271 35.23 7.82 -72.26
N GLU A 272 35.95 8.89 -72.62
CA GLU A 272 36.53 9.84 -71.66
C GLU A 272 35.44 10.56 -70.85
N GLU A 273 34.37 11.04 -71.49
CA GLU A 273 33.23 11.66 -70.80
C GLU A 273 32.59 10.67 -69.81
N ARG A 274 32.35 9.42 -70.24
CA ARG A 274 31.83 8.37 -69.36
C ARG A 274 32.73 8.15 -68.14
N ASP A 275 34.04 8.04 -68.34
CA ASP A 275 34.99 7.79 -67.25
C ASP A 275 35.05 8.97 -66.28
N GLN A 276 34.95 10.21 -66.78
CA GLN A 276 34.82 11.40 -65.93
C GLN A 276 33.52 11.37 -65.12
N TYR A 277 32.39 11.04 -65.73
CA TYR A 277 31.12 10.92 -65.00
C TYR A 277 31.16 9.79 -63.96
N GLN A 278 31.83 8.69 -64.27
CA GLN A 278 31.95 7.57 -63.35
C GLN A 278 32.84 7.93 -62.15
N GLN A 279 33.94 8.65 -62.37
CA GLN A 279 34.78 9.19 -61.29
C GLN A 279 34.02 10.22 -60.44
N ALA A 280 33.29 11.14 -61.07
CA ALA A 280 32.48 12.12 -60.36
C ALA A 280 31.38 11.44 -59.51
N HIS A 281 30.72 10.41 -60.06
CA HIS A 281 29.73 9.64 -59.32
C HIS A 281 30.36 8.93 -58.12
N GLN A 282 31.52 8.31 -58.29
CA GLN A 282 32.23 7.61 -57.22
C GLN A 282 32.66 8.57 -56.10
N HIS A 283 33.15 9.76 -56.45
CA HIS A 283 33.44 10.83 -55.50
C HIS A 283 32.19 11.27 -54.72
N THR A 284 31.07 11.51 -55.40
CA THR A 284 29.81 11.88 -54.71
C THR A 284 29.31 10.78 -53.78
N LEU A 285 29.58 9.51 -54.09
CA LEU A 285 29.18 8.37 -53.26
C LEU A 285 30.04 8.29 -51.99
N GLU A 286 31.34 8.57 -52.10
CA GLU A 286 32.25 8.67 -50.96
C GLU A 286 31.86 9.84 -50.03
N GLU A 287 31.53 11.01 -50.58
CA GLU A 287 31.01 12.15 -49.79
C GLU A 287 29.70 11.80 -49.07
N LEU A 288 28.78 11.08 -49.73
CA LEU A 288 27.51 10.65 -49.13
C LEU A 288 27.74 9.67 -47.96
N ILE A 289 28.68 8.73 -48.11
CA ILE A 289 29.07 7.81 -47.04
C ILE A 289 29.66 8.57 -45.86
N GLN A 290 30.50 9.57 -46.12
CA GLN A 290 31.11 10.40 -45.08
C GLN A 290 30.04 11.21 -44.32
N VAL A 291 29.13 11.87 -45.03
CA VAL A 291 28.00 12.61 -44.43
C VAL A 291 27.09 11.67 -43.61
N GLN A 292 26.84 10.46 -44.10
CA GLN A 292 26.06 9.46 -43.36
C GLN A 292 26.75 9.02 -42.05
N GLN A 293 28.08 8.88 -42.07
CA GLN A 293 28.84 8.60 -40.86
C GLN A 293 28.77 9.76 -39.87
N GLU A 294 28.94 10.99 -40.31
CA GLU A 294 28.80 12.19 -39.46
C GLU A 294 27.39 12.31 -38.87
N LEU A 295 26.36 11.99 -39.64
CA LEU A 295 24.96 11.98 -39.18
C LEU A 295 24.75 10.94 -38.07
N ASN A 296 25.27 9.73 -38.24
CA ASN A 296 25.20 8.68 -37.21
C ASN A 296 25.92 9.13 -35.92
N ASP A 297 27.07 9.78 -36.05
CA ASP A 297 27.87 10.27 -34.93
C ASP A 297 27.14 11.40 -34.15
N VAL A 298 26.39 12.26 -34.87
CA VAL A 298 25.52 13.27 -34.26
C VAL A 298 24.30 12.62 -33.58
N GLN A 299 23.72 11.59 -34.19
CA GLN A 299 22.60 10.84 -33.63
C GLN A 299 22.98 10.15 -32.32
N ASP A 300 24.15 9.53 -32.25
CA ASP A 300 24.68 8.90 -31.03
C ASP A 300 24.91 9.95 -29.93
N LYS A 301 25.45 11.12 -30.28
CA LYS A 301 25.59 12.25 -29.34
C LYS A 301 24.25 12.75 -28.84
N ALA A 302 23.24 12.84 -29.71
CA ALA A 302 21.89 13.26 -29.34
C ALA A 302 21.21 12.25 -28.40
N GLN A 303 21.35 10.94 -28.66
CA GLN A 303 20.85 9.89 -27.77
C GLN A 303 21.53 9.95 -26.39
N LEU A 304 22.85 10.15 -26.36
CA LEU A 304 23.59 10.31 -25.11
C LEU A 304 23.10 11.54 -24.33
N LEU A 305 22.91 12.68 -25.00
CA LEU A 305 22.36 13.90 -24.38
C LEU A 305 20.94 13.68 -23.86
N SER A 306 20.08 12.99 -24.61
CA SER A 306 18.73 12.63 -24.19
C SER A 306 18.77 11.79 -22.91
N SER A 307 19.61 10.75 -22.86
CA SER A 307 19.74 9.90 -21.67
C SER A 307 20.21 10.69 -20.43
N LYS A 308 21.11 11.66 -20.62
CA LYS A 308 21.57 12.54 -19.54
C LYS A 308 20.45 13.46 -19.07
N PHE A 309 19.63 13.97 -19.99
CA PHE A 309 18.49 14.81 -19.67
C PHE A 309 17.42 14.03 -18.89
N ASP A 310 17.13 12.81 -19.31
CA ASP A 310 16.20 11.91 -18.60
C ASP A 310 16.69 11.61 -17.18
N HIS A 311 17.99 11.35 -17.01
CA HIS A 311 18.59 11.14 -15.69
C HIS A 311 18.48 12.40 -14.80
N GLN A 312 18.76 13.58 -15.35
CA GLN A 312 18.57 14.85 -14.63
C GLN A 312 17.10 15.08 -14.27
N HIS A 313 16.17 14.74 -15.17
CA HIS A 313 14.74 14.86 -14.92
C HIS A 313 14.28 13.91 -13.79
N GLN A 314 14.79 12.68 -13.76
CA GLN A 314 14.54 11.74 -12.66
C GLN A 314 15.08 12.27 -11.33
N LEU A 315 16.27 12.87 -11.31
CA LEU A 315 16.81 13.50 -10.11
C LEU A 315 15.94 14.67 -9.64
N ILE A 316 15.46 15.51 -10.56
CA ILE A 316 14.54 16.62 -10.24
C ILE A 316 13.24 16.07 -9.65
N MET A 317 12.68 15.00 -10.21
CA MET A 317 11.47 14.35 -9.69
C MET A 317 11.70 13.74 -8.30
N LEU A 318 12.85 13.11 -8.05
CA LEU A 318 13.21 12.59 -6.74
C LEU A 318 13.38 13.72 -5.71
N ILE A 319 14.02 14.83 -6.10
CA ILE A 319 14.14 16.03 -5.27
C ILE A 319 12.75 16.58 -4.98
N GLN A 320 11.90 16.80 -5.98
CA GLN A 320 10.54 17.30 -5.78
C GLN A 320 9.72 16.39 -4.85
N ASN A 321 9.82 15.07 -5.00
CA ASN A 321 9.13 14.10 -4.15
C ASN A 321 9.67 14.11 -2.70
N ALA A 322 10.99 14.25 -2.53
CA ALA A 322 11.60 14.43 -1.22
C ALA A 322 11.16 15.75 -0.56
N LEU A 323 11.05 16.83 -1.35
CA LEU A 323 10.57 18.13 -0.87
C LEU A 323 9.07 18.12 -0.51
N SER A 324 8.24 17.35 -1.22
CA SER A 324 6.81 17.24 -0.91
C SER A 324 6.51 16.34 0.30
N ASN A 325 7.38 15.39 0.64
CA ASN A 325 7.17 14.49 1.77
C ASN A 325 7.64 15.05 3.12
N ASP A 326 8.39 16.16 3.14
CA ASP A 326 8.98 16.71 4.37
C ASP A 326 8.68 18.22 4.52
N ASN A 327 7.38 18.53 4.68
CA ASN A 327 6.86 19.91 4.80
C ASN A 327 7.47 20.74 5.94
N ARG A 328 8.17 20.12 6.91
CA ARG A 328 8.86 20.85 7.99
C ARG A 328 10.30 21.23 7.64
N SER A 329 11.02 20.43 6.85
CA SER A 329 12.41 20.74 6.48
C SER A 329 12.52 21.66 5.27
N PHE A 330 11.53 21.64 4.36
CA PHE A 330 11.53 22.51 3.18
C PHE A 330 11.39 23.99 3.51
N SER A 331 10.59 24.35 4.53
CA SER A 331 10.50 25.75 4.98
C SER A 331 11.83 26.26 5.53
N SER A 332 12.56 25.41 6.27
CA SER A 332 13.89 25.71 6.81
C SER A 332 14.94 25.81 5.71
N PHE A 333 14.90 24.91 4.72
CA PHE A 333 15.79 24.95 3.57
C PHE A 333 15.55 26.20 2.69
N LEU A 334 14.30 26.52 2.38
CA LEU A 334 13.96 27.74 1.65
C LEU A 334 14.33 29.01 2.42
N PHE A 335 14.15 29.01 3.75
CA PHE A 335 14.59 30.10 4.61
C PHE A 335 16.12 30.28 4.54
N ILE A 336 16.90 29.20 4.68
CA ILE A 336 18.36 29.24 4.57
C ILE A 336 18.80 29.71 3.17
N MET A 337 18.19 29.18 2.11
CA MET A 337 18.49 29.58 0.72
C MET A 337 18.07 31.02 0.43
N SER A 338 17.04 31.54 1.10
CA SER A 338 16.63 32.94 0.98
C SER A 338 17.60 33.91 1.67
N ILE A 339 18.29 33.47 2.72
CA ILE A 339 19.22 34.30 3.51
C ILE A 339 20.63 34.32 2.91
N LEU A 340 21.04 33.25 2.23
CA LEU A 340 22.36 33.10 1.63
C LEU A 340 22.78 34.26 0.69
N PRO A 341 21.91 34.75 -0.23
CA PRO A 341 22.22 35.91 -1.07
C PRO A 341 22.45 37.18 -0.26
N TRP A 342 21.71 37.39 0.83
CA TRP A 342 21.86 38.56 1.69
C TRP A 342 23.13 38.51 2.53
N LEU A 343 23.51 37.33 3.02
CA LEU A 343 24.80 37.13 3.70
C LEU A 343 25.97 37.35 2.74
N PHE A 344 25.86 36.84 1.51
CA PHE A 344 26.87 37.05 0.48
C PHE A 344 27.01 38.53 0.09
N LEU A 345 25.88 39.22 -0.09
CA LEU A 345 25.84 40.65 -0.37
C LEU A 345 26.42 41.46 0.81
N GLY A 346 26.03 41.13 2.04
CA GLY A 346 26.55 41.76 3.26
C GLY A 346 28.05 41.56 3.42
N TYR A 347 28.55 40.35 3.17
CA TYR A 347 29.98 40.05 3.16
C TYR A 347 30.74 40.85 2.10
N HIS A 348 30.22 40.94 0.88
CA HIS A 348 30.84 41.74 -0.19
C HIS A 348 30.82 43.24 0.09
N LEU A 349 29.72 43.74 0.67
CA LEU A 349 29.62 45.13 1.11
C LEU A 349 30.61 45.43 2.25
N LEU A 350 30.76 44.52 3.21
CA LEU A 350 31.73 44.64 4.30
C LEU A 350 33.17 44.71 3.74
N ILE A 351 33.53 43.81 2.81
CA ILE A 351 34.83 43.83 2.14
C ILE A 351 35.05 45.17 1.41
N ARG A 352 34.07 45.63 0.63
CA ARG A 352 34.13 46.94 -0.05
C ARG A 352 34.33 48.10 0.94
N LEU A 353 33.67 48.06 2.08
CA LEU A 353 33.75 49.10 3.11
C LEU A 353 35.14 49.09 3.79
N ILE A 354 35.70 47.90 4.05
CA ILE A 354 37.07 47.73 4.54
C ILE A 354 38.09 48.23 3.50
N GLN A 355 37.93 47.85 2.23
CA GLN A 355 38.80 48.29 1.14
C GLN A 355 38.79 49.81 0.97
N THR A 356 37.62 50.45 1.02
CA THR A 356 37.50 51.91 0.87
C THR A 356 38.05 52.68 2.08
N LYS A 357 37.86 52.17 3.31
CA LYS A 357 38.29 52.87 4.53
C LYS A 357 39.76 52.67 4.86
N TYR A 358 40.31 51.49 4.58
CA TYR A 358 41.68 51.13 4.95
C TYR A 358 42.63 51.01 3.75
N GLY A 359 42.13 51.06 2.51
CA GLY A 359 42.95 50.95 1.30
C GLY A 359 43.54 49.57 1.06
N ILE A 360 43.12 48.55 1.83
CA ILE A 360 43.66 47.19 1.77
C ILE A 360 42.81 46.37 0.80
N HIS A 361 43.36 46.07 -0.38
CA HIS A 361 42.65 45.34 -1.43
C HIS A 361 42.56 43.82 -1.20
N ASP A 362 43.47 43.26 -0.40
CA ASP A 362 43.52 41.83 -0.10
C ASP A 362 42.92 41.53 1.29
N PRO A 363 41.83 40.75 1.38
CA PRO A 363 41.20 40.43 2.67
C PRO A 363 42.13 39.66 3.62
N LEU A 364 43.13 38.93 3.12
CA LEU A 364 44.13 38.24 3.97
C LEU A 364 45.08 39.23 4.65
N LEU A 365 45.46 40.31 3.97
CA LEU A 365 46.29 41.37 4.54
C LEU A 365 45.53 42.16 5.62
N PHE A 366 44.21 42.29 5.49
CA PHE A 366 43.39 42.92 6.52
C PHE A 366 43.34 42.09 7.81
N LEU A 367 43.23 40.75 7.70
CA LEU A 367 43.27 39.87 8.87
C LEU A 367 44.62 39.95 9.58
N GLN A 368 45.74 40.00 8.83
CA GLN A 368 47.06 40.23 9.41
C GLN A 368 47.18 41.60 10.07
N TYR A 369 46.65 42.65 9.45
CA TYR A 369 46.64 44.00 10.04
C TYR A 369 45.83 44.07 11.34
N VAL A 370 44.68 43.37 11.41
CA VAL A 370 43.87 43.29 12.62
C VAL A 370 44.58 42.50 13.72
N ASP A 371 45.22 41.37 13.38
CA ASP A 371 46.03 40.60 14.32
C ASP A 371 47.20 41.42 14.87
N GLU A 372 47.89 42.17 14.02
CA GLU A 372 49.01 43.02 14.41
C GLU A 372 48.55 44.17 15.33
N LYS A 373 47.39 44.78 15.04
CA LYS A 373 46.79 45.82 15.89
C LYS A 373 46.23 45.30 17.21
N LEU A 374 45.69 44.08 17.22
CA LEU A 374 45.28 43.40 18.45
C LEU A 374 46.50 43.05 19.30
N TYR A 375 47.58 42.57 18.68
CA TYR A 375 48.83 42.25 19.37
C TYR A 375 49.47 43.51 20.00
N ASP A 376 49.51 44.63 19.27
CA ASP A 376 49.93 45.93 19.82
C ASP A 376 49.10 46.32 21.06
N PHE A 377 47.78 46.16 20.99
CA PHE A 377 46.84 46.49 22.07
C PHE A 377 46.97 45.60 23.31
N TYR A 378 47.37 44.34 23.14
CA TYR A 378 47.59 43.41 24.26
C TYR A 378 49.02 43.44 24.82
N SER A 379 49.96 44.09 24.13
CA SER A 379 51.36 44.23 24.56
C SER A 379 51.65 45.52 25.34
N THR A 380 50.64 46.39 25.49
CA THR A 380 50.63 47.56 26.39
C THR A 380 49.85 47.24 27.65
#